data_AF-A0AAJ0CDA8-F1
#
_entry.id   AF-A0AAJ0CDA8-F1
#
_cell.length_a   1.000
_cell.length_b   1.000
_cell.length_c   1.000
_cell.angle_alpha   90.00
_cell.angle_beta   90.00
_cell.angle_gamma   90.00
#
_symmetry.space_group_name_H-M   'P 1'
#
loop_
_entity.id
_entity.type
_entity.pdbx_description
1 polymer ?
#
loop_
_entity_poly.entity_id
_entity_poly.type
_entity_poly.pdbx_seq_one_letter_code
_entity_poly.pdbx_strand_id
1 'polypeptide(L)'
;MIISAENSAMERYCSPLNCEAESNSDDDESDCDSEDGEEDEDDEDDEDDKKPTRGSKRKTEALRARDRPPKQSNAGAAQPRRYLLKLNCRETGEGMIQSTAEKGTIKFNAENLASFNGKTNLPCVGQGVPFTARKISDVPCQPRNSWADYSERAYELAWVRRWN
;
A
#
# COMPACT_ATOMS: atom_id res chain seq x y z
N MET A 1 7.28 5.25 -1.66
CA MET A 1 6.25 5.90 -0.81
C MET A 1 5.66 4.86 0.12
N ILE A 2 5.51 5.19 1.40
CA ILE A 2 4.96 4.30 2.44
C ILE A 2 3.82 5.02 3.15
N ILE A 3 2.70 4.33 3.37
CA ILE A 3 1.51 4.87 4.04
C ILE A 3 1.15 3.95 5.19
N SER A 4 0.88 4.50 6.38
CA SER A 4 0.47 3.74 7.56
C SER A 4 -0.57 4.50 8.38
N ALA A 5 -1.47 3.78 9.03
CA ALA A 5 -2.37 4.38 10.03
C ALA A 5 -1.66 4.62 11.38
N GLU A 6 -0.59 3.87 11.65
CA GLU A 6 0.12 3.88 12.93
C GLU A 6 1.58 4.29 12.76
N ASN A 7 2.05 5.19 13.64
CA ASN A 7 3.42 5.69 13.58
C ASN A 7 4.45 4.61 13.93
N SER A 8 4.16 3.78 14.93
CA SER A 8 5.05 2.71 15.38
C SER A 8 5.32 1.68 14.27
N ALA A 9 4.27 1.24 13.56
CA ALA A 9 4.37 0.32 12.44
C ALA A 9 5.17 0.90 11.27
N MET A 10 4.95 2.19 10.98
CA MET A 10 5.71 2.88 9.94
C MET A 10 7.19 3.01 10.29
N GLU A 11 7.51 3.36 11.54
CA GLU A 11 8.90 3.47 11.98
C GLU A 11 9.58 2.10 11.94
N ARG A 12 8.96 1.05 12.47
CA ARG A 12 9.48 -0.33 12.38
C ARG A 12 9.76 -0.77 10.96
N TYR A 13 8.88 -0.45 10.01
CA TYR A 13 9.08 -0.80 8.61
C TYR A 13 10.19 0.03 7.94
N CYS A 14 10.33 1.30 8.30
CA CYS A 14 11.32 2.18 7.68
C CYS A 14 12.71 2.11 8.32
N SER A 15 12.85 1.65 9.56
CA SER A 15 14.14 1.61 10.26
C SER A 15 15.16 0.73 9.52
N PRO A 16 14.86 -0.53 9.15
CA PRO A 16 15.80 -1.37 8.40
C PRO A 16 16.16 -0.75 7.05
N LEU A 17 15.16 -0.22 6.33
CA LEU A 17 15.32 0.39 5.02
C LEU A 17 16.23 1.64 5.01
N ASN A 18 16.42 2.27 6.17
CA ASN A 18 17.36 3.36 6.35
C ASN A 18 18.75 2.89 6.83
N CYS A 19 18.86 1.71 7.46
CA CYS A 19 20.11 1.19 8.03
C CYS A 19 20.96 0.39 7.02
N GLU A 20 20.37 -0.21 5.98
CA GLU A 20 21.14 -0.94 4.95
C GLU A 20 22.03 -0.04 4.07
N ALA A 21 22.11 1.26 4.38
CA ALA A 21 23.06 2.18 3.79
C ALA A 21 24.41 2.25 4.55
N GLU A 22 24.50 1.73 5.79
CA GLU A 22 25.69 1.91 6.65
C GLU A 22 26.45 0.61 7.01
N SER A 23 26.02 -0.56 6.52
CA SER A 23 26.75 -1.81 6.74
C SER A 23 27.80 -2.04 5.65
N ASN A 24 28.91 -1.31 5.77
CA ASN A 24 30.22 -1.78 5.29
C ASN A 24 30.84 -2.60 6.43
N SER A 25 30.74 -3.92 6.37
CA SER A 25 31.63 -4.82 7.09
C SER A 25 32.28 -5.72 6.06
N ASP A 26 33.58 -5.51 5.86
CA ASP A 26 34.49 -6.44 5.17
C ASP A 26 34.41 -7.86 5.78
N ASP A 27 34.71 -8.85 4.94
CA ASP A 27 35.08 -10.26 5.21
C ASP A 27 34.10 -11.13 6.04
N ASP A 28 33.47 -12.13 5.41
CA ASP A 28 33.94 -13.54 5.49
C ASP A 28 33.05 -14.47 4.62
N GLU A 29 33.70 -15.51 4.13
CA GLU A 29 33.30 -16.44 3.08
C GLU A 29 32.25 -17.48 3.52
N SER A 30 31.58 -18.06 2.51
CA SER A 30 31.19 -19.49 2.47
C SER A 30 30.05 -20.02 3.37
N ASP A 31 28.90 -20.26 2.72
CA ASP A 31 28.28 -21.59 2.48
C ASP A 31 26.76 -21.52 2.68
N CYS A 32 26.02 -21.59 1.57
CA CYS A 32 24.56 -21.61 1.58
C CYS A 32 24.11 -22.99 1.09
N ASP A 33 24.21 -23.98 1.98
CA ASP A 33 23.49 -25.23 1.83
C ASP A 33 22.06 -25.01 2.35
N SER A 34 21.12 -24.91 1.42
CA SER A 34 19.69 -24.94 1.72
C SER A 34 19.09 -26.06 0.90
N GLU A 35 18.87 -27.17 1.59
CA GLU A 35 18.20 -28.36 1.08
C GLU A 35 16.76 -28.01 0.66
N ASP A 36 16.49 -28.26 -0.62
CA ASP A 36 15.28 -28.87 -1.21
C ASP A 36 14.25 -29.35 -0.15
N GLY A 37 12.98 -28.93 -0.11
CA GLY A 37 12.00 -28.73 -1.17
C GLY A 37 10.69 -29.32 -0.64
N GLU A 38 9.77 -28.46 -0.16
CA GLU A 38 8.57 -28.86 0.57
C GLU A 38 7.30 -28.86 -0.32
N GLU A 39 6.59 -29.98 -0.25
CA GLU A 39 5.13 -30.14 -0.07
C GLU A 39 4.13 -29.97 -1.24
N ASP A 40 3.57 -31.13 -1.62
CA ASP A 40 2.14 -31.51 -1.76
C ASP A 40 1.15 -30.58 -2.49
N GLU A 41 0.75 -31.01 -3.69
CA GLU A 41 -0.39 -30.51 -4.46
C GLU A 41 -1.63 -31.40 -4.21
N ASP A 42 -2.59 -30.92 -3.42
CA ASP A 42 -3.95 -31.45 -3.33
C ASP A 42 -4.83 -30.83 -4.43
N ASP A 43 -5.42 -31.67 -5.27
CA ASP A 43 -6.24 -31.33 -6.44
C ASP A 43 -7.72 -31.63 -6.12
N GLU A 44 -8.53 -30.60 -5.84
CA GLU A 44 -10.00 -30.70 -5.69
C GLU A 44 -10.70 -30.09 -6.91
N ASP A 45 -11.28 -30.96 -7.75
CA ASP A 45 -12.08 -30.58 -8.93
C ASP A 45 -13.59 -30.64 -8.60
N ASP A 46 -14.23 -29.46 -8.65
CA ASP A 46 -15.67 -29.22 -8.44
C ASP A 46 -16.42 -29.36 -9.77
N GLU A 47 -17.15 -30.47 -9.98
CA GLU A 47 -18.08 -30.61 -11.10
C GLU A 47 -19.47 -30.01 -10.78
N ASP A 48 -19.71 -28.79 -11.27
CA ASP A 48 -21.00 -28.09 -11.26
C ASP A 48 -21.82 -28.47 -12.52
N ASP A 49 -22.78 -29.38 -12.38
CA ASP A 49 -23.66 -29.79 -13.47
C ASP A 49 -25.09 -29.23 -13.35
N LYS A 50 -25.52 -28.62 -14.45
CA LYS A 50 -26.71 -27.78 -14.60
C LYS A 50 -27.98 -28.63 -14.70
N LYS A 51 -29.13 -28.08 -14.24
CA LYS A 51 -30.33 -27.93 -15.10
C LYS A 51 -31.44 -27.04 -14.51
N PRO A 52 -32.24 -26.37 -15.38
CA PRO A 52 -33.28 -25.43 -14.99
C PRO A 52 -34.67 -26.06 -15.01
N THR A 53 -35.61 -25.57 -14.17
CA THR A 53 -37.04 -25.86 -14.41
C THR A 53 -37.94 -24.65 -14.14
N ARG A 54 -38.73 -24.33 -15.17
CA ARG A 54 -39.72 -23.26 -15.26
C ARG A 54 -40.96 -23.53 -14.40
N GLY A 55 -41.43 -22.48 -13.73
CA GLY A 55 -42.81 -22.00 -13.82
C GLY A 55 -43.86 -22.56 -12.84
N SER A 56 -44.46 -21.68 -12.04
CA SER A 56 -45.92 -21.63 -11.83
C SER A 56 -46.32 -20.37 -11.05
N LYS A 57 -47.22 -19.54 -11.61
CA LYS A 57 -47.81 -18.38 -10.93
C LYS A 57 -48.99 -18.84 -10.07
N ARG A 58 -49.08 -18.39 -8.81
CA ARG A 58 -50.36 -18.05 -8.15
C ARG A 58 -50.16 -16.83 -7.24
N LYS A 59 -51.14 -15.93 -7.28
CA LYS A 59 -51.22 -14.62 -6.61
C LYS A 59 -52.36 -14.72 -5.60
N THR A 60 -52.14 -14.43 -4.31
CA THR A 60 -53.20 -13.92 -3.41
C THR A 60 -52.63 -13.34 -2.11
N GLU A 61 -52.95 -12.07 -1.92
CA GLU A 61 -53.43 -11.38 -0.71
C GLU A 61 -52.62 -11.25 0.59
N ALA A 62 -52.81 -10.07 1.17
CA ALA A 62 -52.06 -9.45 2.22
C ALA A 62 -52.31 -10.06 3.60
N LEU A 63 -51.25 -10.19 4.39
CA LEU A 63 -51.32 -10.22 5.85
C LEU A 63 -50.36 -9.17 6.39
N ARG A 64 -50.93 -8.17 7.08
CA ARG A 64 -50.20 -7.26 7.95
C ARG A 64 -49.46 -8.09 9.00
N ALA A 65 -48.16 -7.91 9.09
CA ALA A 65 -47.39 -8.37 10.23
C ALA A 65 -46.24 -7.41 10.54
N ARG A 66 -46.47 -6.65 11.61
CA ARG A 66 -45.54 -6.40 12.72
C ARG A 66 -44.27 -5.59 12.41
N ASP A 67 -44.24 -4.41 12.99
CA ASP A 67 -43.05 -3.56 13.18
C ASP A 67 -41.84 -4.40 13.58
N ARG A 68 -40.96 -4.63 12.60
CA ARG A 68 -39.62 -5.13 12.85
C ARG A 68 -38.77 -3.89 13.16
N PRO A 69 -38.25 -3.73 14.39
CA PRO A 69 -37.29 -2.65 14.62
C PRO A 69 -36.12 -2.84 13.65
N PRO A 70 -35.62 -1.75 13.04
CA PRO A 70 -34.52 -1.84 12.09
C PRO A 70 -33.33 -2.51 12.79
N LYS A 71 -32.86 -3.60 12.17
CA LYS A 71 -31.67 -4.33 12.58
C LYS A 71 -30.54 -3.29 12.67
N GLN A 72 -30.10 -2.97 13.89
CA GLN A 72 -28.97 -2.08 14.08
C GLN A 72 -27.78 -2.72 13.38
N SER A 73 -27.36 -2.12 12.27
CA SER A 73 -26.10 -2.46 11.63
C SER A 73 -25.01 -2.14 12.64
N ASN A 74 -24.26 -3.16 13.06
CA ASN A 74 -22.99 -2.95 13.76
C ASN A 74 -22.13 -2.10 12.84
N ALA A 75 -22.08 -0.79 13.11
CA ALA A 75 -21.12 0.09 12.49
C ALA A 75 -19.76 -0.35 13.06
N GLY A 76 -19.06 -1.22 12.31
CA GLY A 76 -17.69 -1.57 12.59
C GLY A 76 -16.86 -0.31 12.80
N ALA A 77 -15.84 -0.40 13.65
CA ALA A 77 -14.97 0.72 14.01
C ALA A 77 -14.61 1.55 12.76
N ALA A 78 -14.96 2.83 12.78
CA ALA A 78 -14.75 3.72 11.65
C ALA A 78 -13.27 3.73 11.27
N GLN A 79 -12.96 3.38 10.02
CA GLN A 79 -11.58 3.34 9.54
C GLN A 79 -10.89 4.71 9.73
N PRO A 80 -9.60 4.74 10.12
CA PRO A 80 -8.85 5.99 10.23
C PRO A 80 -8.92 6.74 8.91
N ARG A 81 -9.44 7.96 8.91
CA ARG A 81 -9.47 8.81 7.69
C ARG A 81 -8.18 9.60 7.50
N ARG A 82 -7.24 9.46 8.43
CA ARG A 82 -5.94 10.12 8.43
C ARG A 82 -4.86 9.06 8.51
N TYR A 83 -3.91 9.17 7.60
CA TYR A 83 -2.76 8.29 7.50
C TYR A 83 -1.48 9.11 7.53
N LEU A 84 -0.44 8.47 8.01
CA LEU A 84 0.92 8.96 7.98
C LEU A 84 1.56 8.55 6.67
N LEU A 85 2.44 9.41 6.18
CA LEU A 85 3.16 9.24 4.93
C LEU A 85 4.65 9.39 5.18
N LYS A 86 5.42 8.47 4.59
CA LYS A 86 6.86 8.65 4.36
C LYS A 86 7.16 8.58 2.87
N LEU A 87 7.93 9.54 2.39
CA LEU A 87 8.23 9.71 0.97
C LEU A 87 9.72 9.96 0.76
N ASN A 88 10.35 9.08 -0.03
CA ASN A 88 11.56 9.41 -0.77
C ASN A 88 11.16 9.73 -2.20
N CYS A 89 11.88 10.65 -2.84
CA CYS A 89 11.55 11.07 -4.20
C CYS A 89 12.79 11.36 -5.02
N ARG A 90 12.60 11.40 -6.34
CA ARG A 90 13.57 11.88 -7.30
C ARG A 90 13.01 13.14 -7.93
N GLU A 91 13.79 14.20 -7.87
CA GLU A 91 13.44 15.50 -8.44
C GLU A 91 13.38 15.39 -9.97
N THR A 92 12.35 15.98 -10.59
CA THR A 92 12.05 15.75 -12.01
C THR A 92 12.83 16.64 -12.98
N GLY A 93 13.53 17.67 -12.49
CA GLY A 93 14.36 18.54 -13.33
C GLY A 93 15.71 17.91 -13.60
N GLU A 94 16.56 17.82 -12.58
CA GLU A 94 17.92 17.29 -12.72
C GLU A 94 18.02 15.79 -12.39
N GLY A 95 16.93 15.17 -11.95
CA GLY A 95 16.94 13.77 -11.57
C GLY A 95 17.61 13.52 -10.23
N MET A 96 17.75 14.53 -9.36
CA MET A 96 18.42 14.39 -8.07
C MET A 96 17.60 13.51 -7.12
N ILE A 97 18.22 12.49 -6.55
CA ILE A 97 17.59 11.62 -5.55
C ILE A 97 17.58 12.37 -4.21
N GLN A 98 16.42 12.42 -3.56
CA GLN A 98 16.25 12.92 -2.20
C GLN A 98 16.21 11.71 -1.27
N SER A 99 17.38 11.35 -0.72
CA SER A 99 17.57 10.17 0.13
C SER A 99 16.91 10.31 1.51
N THR A 100 16.84 11.54 2.02
CA THR A 100 16.16 11.85 3.29
C THR A 100 14.65 11.69 3.15
N ALA A 101 14.09 10.74 3.90
CA ALA A 101 12.66 10.47 3.89
C ALA A 101 11.85 11.60 4.53
N GLU A 102 11.01 12.25 3.72
CA GLU A 102 10.12 13.30 4.19
C GLU A 102 8.85 12.72 4.81
N LYS A 103 8.42 13.33 5.92
CA LYS A 103 7.19 12.97 6.60
C LYS A 103 6.01 13.75 6.01
N GLY A 104 4.85 13.13 6.02
CA GLY A 104 3.63 13.74 5.53
C GLY A 104 2.39 13.15 6.17
N THR A 105 1.25 13.70 5.76
CA THR A 105 -0.07 13.19 6.17
C THR A 105 -0.97 13.11 4.97
N ILE A 106 -1.84 12.11 4.96
CA ILE A 106 -2.89 11.92 3.97
C ILE A 106 -4.22 11.90 4.69
N LYS A 107 -5.20 12.63 4.16
CA LYS A 107 -6.58 12.64 4.65
C LYS A 107 -7.53 12.24 3.52
N PHE A 108 -8.25 11.14 3.71
CA PHE A 108 -9.28 10.71 2.78
C PHE A 108 -10.55 11.56 2.99
N ASN A 109 -11.14 11.98 1.87
CA ASN A 109 -12.30 12.86 1.89
C ASN A 109 -13.61 12.08 2.02
N ALA A 110 -13.64 10.84 1.51
CA ALA A 110 -14.81 9.99 1.41
C ALA A 110 -14.57 8.64 2.09
N GLU A 111 -15.67 7.98 2.46
CA GLU A 111 -15.67 6.67 3.12
C GLU A 111 -15.16 5.55 2.21
N ASN A 112 -15.32 5.69 0.89
CA ASN A 112 -14.83 4.72 -0.09
C ASN A 112 -13.31 4.79 -0.36
N LEU A 113 -12.58 5.67 0.35
CA LEU A 113 -11.14 5.89 0.20
C LEU A 113 -10.69 6.16 -1.25
N ALA A 114 -11.57 6.65 -2.12
CA ALA A 114 -11.27 6.82 -3.54
C ALA A 114 -10.51 8.12 -3.85
N SER A 115 -10.47 9.07 -2.93
CA SER A 115 -9.72 10.31 -3.08
C SER A 115 -9.20 10.84 -1.76
N PHE A 116 -8.03 11.49 -1.81
CA PHE A 116 -7.42 12.07 -0.64
C PHE A 116 -6.71 13.39 -0.92
N ASN A 117 -6.54 14.16 0.15
CA ASN A 117 -5.67 15.33 0.23
C ASN A 117 -4.45 14.98 1.09
N GLY A 118 -3.27 15.11 0.52
CA GLY A 118 -2.00 14.93 1.19
C GLY A 118 -1.31 16.25 1.48
N LYS A 119 -0.43 16.25 2.48
CA LYS A 119 0.47 17.37 2.78
C LYS A 119 1.83 16.81 3.20
N THR A 120 2.90 17.26 2.56
CA THR A 120 4.28 16.84 2.87
C THR A 120 5.27 17.94 2.49
N ASN A 121 6.51 17.82 2.97
CA ASN A 121 7.60 18.67 2.52
C ASN A 121 8.26 18.01 1.32
N LEU A 122 8.65 18.82 0.33
CA LEU A 122 9.36 18.37 -0.85
C LEU A 122 10.53 19.32 -1.08
N PRO A 123 11.79 18.87 -0.99
CA PRO A 123 12.96 19.75 -1.07
C PRO A 123 12.98 20.68 -2.29
N CYS A 124 12.48 20.21 -3.43
CA CYS A 124 12.44 20.96 -4.69
C CYS A 124 11.17 21.80 -4.90
N VAL A 125 10.13 21.64 -4.08
CA VAL A 125 8.85 22.35 -4.25
C VAL A 125 8.57 23.31 -3.10
N GLY A 126 8.92 22.92 -1.86
CA GLY A 126 8.72 23.72 -0.67
C GLY A 126 8.20 22.91 0.52
N GLN A 127 7.85 23.63 1.59
CA GLN A 127 7.34 23.04 2.82
C GLN A 127 5.82 22.99 2.84
N GLY A 128 5.27 21.89 3.38
CA GLY A 128 3.84 21.73 3.58
C GLY A 128 3.02 21.79 2.28
N VAL A 129 3.59 21.30 1.18
CA VAL A 129 2.97 21.31 -0.14
C VAL A 129 1.73 20.41 -0.13
N PRO A 130 0.54 20.94 -0.46
CA PRO A 130 -0.66 20.13 -0.61
C PRO A 130 -0.61 19.37 -1.94
N PHE A 131 -1.06 18.13 -1.93
CA PHE A 131 -1.25 17.34 -3.14
C PHE A 131 -2.53 16.53 -3.05
N THR A 132 -3.06 16.10 -4.18
CA THR A 132 -4.29 15.31 -4.24
C THR A 132 -4.07 14.06 -5.07
N ALA A 133 -4.80 13.01 -4.75
CA ALA A 133 -4.82 11.82 -5.60
C ALA A 133 -6.20 11.21 -5.61
N ARG A 134 -6.46 10.45 -6.66
CA ARG A 134 -7.67 9.63 -6.83
C ARG A 134 -7.26 8.21 -7.17
N LYS A 135 -8.05 7.25 -6.70
CA LYS A 135 -7.93 5.85 -7.09
C LYS A 135 -8.29 5.69 -8.56
N ILE A 136 -7.47 4.92 -9.28
CA ILE A 136 -7.65 4.66 -10.71
C ILE A 136 -7.94 3.17 -10.97
N SER A 137 -7.49 2.28 -10.09
CA SER A 137 -7.68 0.83 -10.19
C SER A 137 -7.81 0.22 -8.79
N ASP A 138 -8.58 -0.87 -8.69
CA ASP A 138 -8.62 -1.75 -7.52
C ASP A 138 -7.46 -2.75 -7.50
N VAL A 139 -6.88 -3.03 -8.67
CA VAL A 139 -5.74 -3.94 -8.82
C VAL A 139 -4.44 -3.21 -8.49
N PRO A 140 -3.61 -3.72 -7.56
CA PRO A 140 -2.29 -3.17 -7.29
C PRO A 140 -1.44 -3.14 -8.56
N CYS A 141 -0.79 -2.01 -8.82
CA CYS A 141 0.21 -1.94 -9.88
C CYS A 141 1.51 -2.56 -9.39
N GLN A 142 2.22 -3.29 -10.26
CA GLN A 142 3.58 -3.72 -9.95
C GLN A 142 4.46 -2.48 -9.69
N PRO A 143 5.22 -2.46 -8.58
CA PRO A 143 6.09 -1.34 -8.27
C PRO A 143 7.18 -1.24 -9.35
N ARG A 144 7.30 -0.06 -9.98
CA ARG A 144 8.39 0.21 -10.93
C ARG A 144 9.74 0.40 -10.25
N ASN A 145 9.70 0.88 -9.01
CA ASN A 145 10.86 1.26 -8.23
C ASN A 145 10.70 0.75 -6.81
N SER A 146 11.82 0.37 -6.20
CA SER A 146 11.92 0.00 -4.80
C SER A 146 12.15 1.23 -3.91
N TRP A 147 12.04 1.07 -2.59
CA TRP A 147 12.45 2.12 -1.65
C TRP A 147 13.97 2.36 -1.69
N ALA A 148 14.75 1.29 -1.88
CA ALA A 148 16.21 1.32 -1.95
C ALA A 148 16.74 2.12 -3.15
N ASP A 149 15.96 2.24 -4.23
CA ASP A 149 16.30 3.07 -5.40
C ASP A 149 16.41 4.56 -5.07
N TYR A 150 15.90 4.96 -3.89
CA TYR A 150 15.97 6.32 -3.36
C TYR A 150 16.77 6.38 -2.05
N SER A 151 17.69 5.43 -1.85
CA SER A 151 18.62 5.43 -0.71
C SER A 151 19.76 6.43 -0.91
N GLU A 152 20.52 6.68 0.15
CA GLU A 152 21.75 7.49 0.09
C GLU A 152 22.79 6.87 -0.84
N ARG A 153 22.98 5.55 -0.79
CA ARG A 153 23.83 4.82 -1.74
C ARG A 153 23.41 5.05 -3.19
N ALA A 154 22.10 5.03 -3.47
CA ALA A 154 21.60 5.31 -4.81
C ALA A 154 21.87 6.76 -5.22
N TYR A 155 21.73 7.71 -4.29
CA TYR A 155 22.09 9.10 -4.49
C TYR A 155 23.59 9.27 -4.82
N GLU A 156 24.48 8.68 -4.05
CA GLU A 156 25.93 8.74 -4.28
C GLU A 156 26.32 8.17 -5.64
N LEU A 157 25.80 7.00 -5.99
CA LEU A 157 26.05 6.39 -7.31
C LEU A 157 25.55 7.28 -8.45
N ALA A 158 24.38 7.88 -8.31
CA ALA A 158 23.82 8.79 -9.30
C ALA A 158 24.67 10.08 -9.42
N TRP A 159 25.21 10.57 -8.30
CA TRP A 159 26.06 11.75 -8.25
C TRP A 159 27.42 11.49 -8.91
N VAL A 160 28.09 10.38 -8.58
CA VAL A 160 29.36 9.95 -9.17
C VAL A 160 29.26 9.79 -10.69
N ARG A 161 28.15 9.22 -11.19
CA ARG A 161 27.89 9.05 -12.64
C ARG A 161 27.63 10.36 -13.38
N ARG A 162 27.30 11.44 -12.68
CA ARG A 162 26.99 12.75 -13.29
C ARG A 162 28.23 13.59 -13.51
N TRP A 163 29.27 13.39 -12.71
CA TRP A 163 30.47 14.23 -12.68
C TRP A 163 31.77 13.50 -13.08
N ASN A 164 31.69 12.20 -13.39
CA ASN A 164 32.73 11.44 -14.09
C ASN A 164 32.30 11.18 -15.54
#